data_AF-A0A5K1C2E7-F1
#
_entry.id   AF-A0A5K1C2E7-F1
#
_cell.length_a   1.000
_cell.length_b   1.000
_cell.length_c   1.000
_cell.angle_alpha   90.00
_cell.angle_beta   90.00
_cell.angle_gamma   90.00
#
_symmetry.space_group_name_H-M   'P 1'
#
loop_
_entity.id
_entity.type
_entity.pdbx_description
1 polymer ?
#
loop_
_entity_poly.entity_id
_entity_poly.type
_entity_poly.pdbx_seq_one_letter_code
_entity_poly.pdbx_strand_id
1 'polypeptide(L)' 'YFITFIDDCCRNTIVYLLKDRSEVPTVIETFIACVETQYGASVKTFQSDNA' A
#
# COMPACT_ATOMS: atom_id res chain seq x y z
N TYR A 1 -4.59 -13.59 4.14
CA TYR A 1 -3.96 -13.01 2.93
C TYR A 1 -2.98 -11.94 3.36
N PHE A 2 -2.08 -11.50 2.48
CA PHE A 2 -1.25 -10.33 2.78
C PHE A 2 -1.07 -9.50 1.51
N ILE A 3 -0.86 -8.20 1.68
CA ILE A 3 -0.47 -7.27 0.62
C ILE A 3 0.82 -6.59 1.04
N THR A 4 1.73 -6.45 0.08
CA THR A 4 3.01 -5.79 0.28
C THR A 4 3.05 -4.56 -0.60
N PHE A 5 3.28 -3.39 0.01
CA PHE A 5 3.57 -2.16 -0.71
C PHE A 5 5.07 -1.94 -0.70
N ILE A 6 5.64 -1.76 -1.88
CA ILE A 6 7.06 -1.48 -2.07
C ILE A 6 7.17 -0.09 -2.66
N ASP A 7 7.83 0.82 -1.95
CA ASP A 7 8.15 2.14 -2.47
C ASP A 7 9.42 2.07 -3.33
N ASP A 8 9.30 2.46 -4.59
CA ASP A 8 10.41 2.38 -5.56
C ASP A 8 11.54 3.39 -5.25
N CYS A 9 11.19 4.54 -4.65
CA CYS A 9 12.13 5.62 -4.36
C CYS A 9 13.07 5.27 -3.19
N CYS A 10 12.51 4.83 -2.06
CA CYS A 10 13.27 4.56 -0.83
C CYS A 10 13.44 3.07 -0.50
N ARG A 11 12.88 2.18 -1.32
CA ARG A 11 12.84 0.71 -1.09
C ARG A 11 12.17 0.32 0.23
N ASN A 12 11.35 1.20 0.80
CA ASN A 12 10.57 0.88 1.98
C ASN A 12 9.51 -0.17 1.62
N THR A 13 9.36 -1.18 2.47
CA THR A 13 8.43 -2.29 2.26
C THR A 13 7.48 -2.37 3.44
N ILE A 14 6.18 -2.22 3.16
CA ILE A 14 5.12 -2.30 4.17
C ILE A 14 4.28 -3.54 3.89
N VAL A 15 4.03 -4.34 4.93
CA VAL A 15 3.22 -5.56 4.84
C VAL A 15 1.96 -5.38 5.67
N TYR A 16 0.80 -5.60 5.05
CA TYR A 16 -0.49 -5.68 5.74
C TYR A 16 -0.99 -7.11 5.73
N LEU A 17 -1.37 -7.60 6.92
CA LEU A 17 -2.03 -8.90 7.08
C LEU A 17 -3.53 -8.71 6.99
N LEU A 18 -4.17 -9.49 6.12
CA LEU A 18 -5.60 -9.41 5.82
C LEU A 18 -6.28 -10.71 6.23
N LYS A 19 -7.49 -10.61 6.78
CA LYS A 19 -8.30 -11.80 7.08
C LYS A 19 -8.96 -12.33 5.81
N ASP A 20 -9.47 -11.45 4.96
CA ASP A 20 -10.11 -11.79 3.68
C ASP A 20 -9.65 -10.89 2.52
N ARG A 21 -9.84 -11.36 1.27
CA ARG A 21 -9.51 -10.58 0.06
C ARG A 21 -10.37 -9.33 -0.10
N SER A 22 -11.58 -9.32 0.46
CA SER A 22 -12.46 -8.13 0.42
C SER A 22 -11.89 -6.92 1.17
N GLU A 23 -10.88 -7.10 2.03
CA GLU A 23 -10.24 -6.01 2.79
C GLU A 23 -9.24 -5.18 1.95
N VAL A 24 -8.90 -5.64 0.73
CA VAL A 24 -7.88 -4.99 -0.13
C VAL A 24 -8.18 -3.51 -0.41
N PRO A 25 -9.40 -3.10 -0.82
CA PRO A 25 -9.69 -1.69 -1.12
C PRO A 25 -9.47 -0.78 0.10
N THR A 26 -9.93 -1.21 1.28
CA THR A 26 -9.77 -0.46 2.53
C THR A 26 -8.30 -0.31 2.93
N VAL A 27 -7.49 -1.34 2.71
CA VAL A 27 -6.05 -1.27 2.98
C VAL A 27 -5.31 -0.36 2.01
N ILE A 28 -5.71 -0.32 0.73
CA ILE A 28 -5.16 0.63 -0.24
C ILE A 28 -5.46 2.07 0.18
N GLU A 29 -6.71 2.39 0.54
CA GLU A 29 -7.08 3.73 1.04
C GLU A 29 -6.28 4.11 2.30
N THR A 30 -6.16 3.17 3.24
CA THR A 30 -5.38 3.36 4.47
C THR A 30 -3.91 3.62 4.16
N PHE A 31 -3.33 2.91 3.20
CA PHE A 31 -1.94 3.10 2.78
C PHE A 31 -1.74 4.49 2.14
N ILE A 32 -2.64 4.95 1.27
CA ILE A 32 -2.54 6.29 0.66
C ILE A 32 -2.54 7.38 1.74
N ALA A 33 -3.50 7.33 2.67
CA ALA A 33 -3.59 8.29 3.77
C ALA A 33 -2.35 8.25 4.69
N CYS A 34 -1.80 7.05 4.91
CA CYS A 34 -0.57 6.85 5.66
C CYS A 34 0.62 7.54 4.98
N VAL A 35 0.79 7.36 3.67
CA VAL A 35 1.86 7.99 2.89
C VAL A 35 1.74 9.52 2.91
N GLU A 36 0.52 10.06 2.75
CA GLU A 36 0.27 11.50 2.83
C GLU A 36 0.62 12.07 4.21
N THR A 37 0.24 11.37 5.28
CA THR A 37 0.51 11.80 6.66
C THR A 37 1.99 11.74 7.01
N GLN A 38 2.71 10.68 6.58
CA GLN A 38 4.10 10.45 6.96
C GLN A 38 5.09 11.29 6.14
N TYR A 39 4.84 11.42 4.84
CA TYR A 39 5.80 12.00 3.90
C TYR A 39 5.35 13.34 3.32
N GLY A 40 4.11 13.79 3.59
CA GLY A 40 3.55 15.01 3.00
C GLY A 40 3.42 14.92 1.47
N ALA A 41 3.31 13.71 0.94
CA ALA A 41 3.27 13.42 -0.49
C ALA A 41 2.16 12.43 -0.81
N SER A 42 1.50 12.60 -1.96
CA SER A 42 0.48 11.67 -2.43
C SER A 42 1.09 10.54 -3.28
N VAL A 43 0.50 9.35 -3.19
CA VAL A 43 0.86 8.22 -4.06
C VAL A 43 0.50 8.56 -5.51
N LYS A 44 1.46 8.43 -6.43
CA LYS A 44 1.26 8.81 -7.84
C LYS A 44 0.61 7.70 -8.67
N THR A 45 1.11 6.48 -8.53
CA THR A 45 0.68 5.33 -9.34
C THR A 45 0.87 4.06 -8.52
N PHE A 46 -0.07 3.13 -8.62
CA PHE A 46 0.12 1.75 -8.17
C PHE A 46 0.45 0.87 -9.37
N GLN A 47 1.45 0.01 -9.21
CA GLN A 47 1.71 -1.09 -10.12
C GLN A 47 1.57 -2.38 -9.31
N SER A 48 0.48 -3.10 -9.55
CA SER A 48 0.32 -4.45 -9.01
C SER A 48 1.13 -5.42 -9.86
N ASP A 49 1.66 -6.47 -9.24
CA ASP A 49 2.08 -7.64 -9.98
C ASP A 49 0.85 -8.30 -10.64
N ASN A 50 1.08 -8.92 -11.79
CA ASN A 50 0.04 -9.70 -12.46
C ASN A 50 0.14 -11.13 -11.93
N ALA A 51 -0.56 -11.39 -10.82
CA ALA A 51 -0.65 -12.71 -10.18
C ALA A 51 -1.93 -13.45 -10.60
#